data_AF-A0A1X7SS32-F1
#
_entry.id   AF-A0A1X7SS32-F1
#
_cell.length_a   1.000
_cell.length_b   1.000
_cell.length_c   1.000
_cell.angle_alpha   90.00
_cell.angle_beta   90.00
_cell.angle_gamma   90.00
#
_symmetry.space_group_name_H-M   'P 1'
#
loop_
_entity.id
_entity.type
_entity.pdbx_description
1 polymer ?
#
loop_
_entity_poly.entity_id
_entity_poly.type
_entity_poly.pdbx_seq_one_letter_code
_entity_poly.pdbx_strand_id
1 'polypeptide(L)'
;MAVELQYCLTVPPGDPQQRPVRFIGKLRCLKDLKWPQISDYLSPRVDEQTWSAALESVEKNTTVSLWLSNAIVSALPFKVSRHNSPGRPHALSRTVNTLKLHDHPEYAFI
;
A
#
# COMPACT_ATOMS: atom_id res chain seq x y z
N MET A 1 -12.69 -19.33 8.87
CA MET A 1 -11.99 -19.37 7.57
C MET A 1 -10.50 -19.31 7.85
N ALA A 2 -9.72 -20.23 7.30
CA ALA A 2 -8.27 -20.12 7.32
C ALA A 2 -7.83 -19.21 6.17
N VAL A 3 -6.84 -18.36 6.41
CA VAL A 3 -6.26 -17.45 5.41
C VAL A 3 -4.80 -17.82 5.25
N GLU A 4 -4.34 -17.90 4.00
CA GLU A 4 -2.94 -18.12 3.67
C GLU A 4 -2.21 -16.77 3.58
N LEU A 5 -1.05 -16.67 4.23
CA LEU A 5 -0.19 -15.49 4.15
C LEU A 5 1.05 -15.84 3.34
N GLN A 6 1.20 -15.17 2.20
CA GLN A 6 2.37 -15.31 1.34
C GLN A 6 3.25 -14.06 1.42
N TYR A 7 4.54 -14.26 1.72
CA TYR A 7 5.55 -13.19 1.67
C TYR A 7 6.25 -13.20 0.31
N CYS A 8 6.31 -12.04 -0.35
CA CYS A 8 6.99 -11.86 -1.64
C CYS A 8 7.98 -10.70 -1.54
N LEU A 9 9.17 -10.88 -2.13
CA LEU A 9 10.19 -9.83 -2.22
C LEU A 9 9.90 -8.79 -3.31
N THR A 10 9.19 -9.23 -4.35
CA THR A 10 8.76 -8.40 -5.47
C THR A 10 7.26 -8.49 -5.60
N VAL A 11 6.67 -7.45 -6.18
CA VAL A 11 5.25 -7.43 -6.47
C VAL A 11 4.96 -8.46 -7.57
N PRO A 12 4.16 -9.52 -7.32
CA PRO A 12 3.77 -10.43 -8.38
C PRO A 12 2.85 -9.69 -9.37
N PRO A 13 2.85 -10.01 -10.67
CA PRO A 13 1.92 -9.38 -11.61
C PRO A 13 0.45 -9.58 -11.17
N GLY A 14 -0.43 -8.64 -11.56
CA GLY A 14 -1.84 -8.66 -11.14
C GLY A 14 -2.67 -7.53 -11.75
N ASP A 15 -3.95 -7.47 -11.39
CA ASP A 15 -4.86 -6.35 -11.72
C ASP A 15 -5.56 -5.91 -10.43
N PRO A 16 -5.55 -4.61 -10.05
CA PRO A 16 -6.24 -4.10 -8.87
C PRO A 16 -7.75 -4.37 -8.88
N GLN A 17 -8.35 -4.56 -10.06
CA GLN A 17 -9.76 -4.94 -10.18
C GLN A 17 -10.03 -6.34 -9.61
N GLN A 18 -9.14 -7.30 -9.88
CA GLN A 18 -9.31 -8.68 -9.44
C GLN A 18 -8.81 -8.87 -8.01
N ARG A 19 -7.64 -8.28 -7.72
CA ARG A 19 -6.96 -8.37 -6.44
C ARG A 19 -6.61 -6.97 -5.97
N PRO A 20 -7.38 -6.39 -5.03
CA PRO A 20 -7.05 -5.10 -4.46
C PRO A 20 -5.65 -5.08 -3.84
N VAL A 21 -4.96 -3.96 -4.01
CA VAL A 21 -3.59 -3.75 -3.56
C VAL A 21 -3.48 -2.54 -2.62
N ARG A 22 -2.60 -2.67 -1.62
CA ARG A 22 -2.30 -1.65 -0.62
C ARG A 22 -0.79 -1.48 -0.49
N PHE A 23 -0.29 -0.29 -0.75
CA PHE A 23 1.11 0.07 -0.50
C PHE A 23 1.20 0.72 0.88
N ILE A 24 1.79 0.06 1.87
CA ILE A 24 1.85 0.56 3.26
C ILE A 24 3.29 0.65 3.72
N GLY A 25 3.78 1.86 3.94
CA GLY A 25 5.19 2.02 4.26
C GLY A 25 5.56 3.34 4.90
N LYS A 26 6.84 3.48 5.25
CA LYS A 26 7.39 4.80 5.61
C LYS A 26 7.41 5.66 4.35
N LEU A 27 7.06 6.94 4.48
CA LEU A 27 7.01 7.87 3.35
C LEU A 27 8.28 7.84 2.47
N ARG A 28 9.46 7.77 3.09
CA ARG A 28 10.74 7.64 2.36
C ARG A 28 10.75 6.38 1.48
N CYS A 29 10.43 5.23 2.05
CA CYS A 29 10.44 3.95 1.32
C CYS A 29 9.41 3.95 0.19
N LEU A 30 8.23 4.55 0.41
CA LEU A 30 7.21 4.69 -0.63
C LEU A 30 7.69 5.58 -1.79
N LYS A 31 8.39 6.68 -1.48
CA LYS A 31 8.99 7.56 -2.49
C LYS A 31 10.20 6.96 -3.20
N ASP A 32 10.87 5.97 -2.60
CA ASP A 32 11.99 5.25 -3.21
C ASP A 32 11.50 4.15 -4.20
N LEU A 33 10.21 3.80 -4.21
CA LEU A 33 9.63 2.84 -5.16
C LEU A 33 9.55 3.43 -6.56
N LYS A 34 10.25 2.80 -7.50
CA LYS A 34 10.24 3.22 -8.91
C LYS A 34 9.08 2.56 -9.65
N TRP A 35 8.51 3.28 -10.61
CA TRP A 35 7.38 2.80 -11.42
C TRP A 35 7.58 1.38 -12.02
N PRO A 36 8.74 1.02 -12.59
CA PRO A 36 8.94 -0.33 -13.15
C PRO A 36 8.85 -1.48 -12.14
N GLN A 37 8.93 -1.19 -10.82
CA GLN A 37 8.84 -2.23 -9.79
C GLN A 37 7.39 -2.61 -9.45
N ILE A 38 6.42 -1.81 -9.90
CA ILE A 38 5.01 -1.89 -9.52
C ILE A 38 4.07 -1.83 -10.74
N SER A 39 4.56 -1.39 -11.90
CA SER A 39 3.78 -1.19 -13.12
C SER A 39 3.05 -2.45 -13.57
N ASP A 40 3.67 -3.62 -13.41
CA ASP A 40 3.11 -4.92 -13.82
C ASP A 40 1.88 -5.33 -13.01
N TYR A 41 1.68 -4.72 -11.84
CA TYR A 41 0.46 -4.87 -11.06
C TYR A 41 -0.55 -3.77 -11.36
N LEU A 42 -0.07 -2.54 -11.56
CA LEU A 42 -0.92 -1.35 -11.57
C LEU A 42 -1.47 -1.00 -12.96
N SER A 43 -0.70 -1.30 -14.01
CA SER A 43 -1.07 -1.04 -15.39
C SER A 43 -2.15 -2.02 -15.87
N PRO A 44 -3.14 -1.58 -16.66
CA PRO A 44 -3.34 -0.23 -17.20
C PRO A 44 -4.23 0.67 -16.32
N ARG A 45 -4.62 0.24 -15.11
CA ARG A 45 -5.61 0.94 -14.26
C ARG A 45 -5.07 2.23 -13.66
N VAL A 46 -3.78 2.21 -13.35
CA VAL A 46 -3.02 3.35 -12.85
C VAL A 46 -1.85 3.51 -13.79
N ASP A 47 -1.58 4.75 -14.21
CA ASP A 47 -0.40 5.10 -14.98
C ASP A 47 0.69 5.70 -14.08
N GLU A 48 1.89 5.87 -14.64
CA GLU A 48 3.04 6.42 -13.90
C GLU A 48 2.74 7.83 -13.36
N GLN A 49 1.99 8.64 -14.12
CA GLN A 49 1.65 10.00 -13.72
C GLN A 49 0.74 10.00 -12.49
N THR A 50 -0.29 9.16 -12.46
CA THR A 50 -1.18 9.00 -11.31
C THR A 50 -0.41 8.48 -10.09
N TRP A 51 0.50 7.51 -10.28
CA TRP A 51 1.37 7.03 -9.20
C TRP A 51 2.25 8.14 -8.63
N SER A 52 2.91 8.92 -9.50
CA SER A 52 3.77 10.03 -9.07
C SER A 52 2.99 11.09 -8.31
N ALA A 53 1.84 11.52 -8.84
CA ALA A 53 0.98 12.52 -8.18
C ALA A 53 0.46 12.02 -6.81
N ALA A 54 0.15 10.73 -6.70
CA ALA A 54 -0.24 10.14 -5.42
C ALA A 54 0.91 10.12 -4.40
N LEU A 55 2.13 9.80 -4.83
CA LEU A 55 3.30 9.86 -3.95
C LEU A 55 3.69 11.28 -3.52
N GLU A 56 3.39 12.28 -4.35
CA GLU A 56 3.57 13.69 -3.99
C GLU A 56 2.53 14.16 -2.98
N SER A 57 1.27 13.74 -3.15
CA SER A 57 0.17 14.08 -2.24
C SER A 57 0.15 13.28 -0.93
N VAL A 58 0.84 12.14 -0.87
CA VAL A 58 0.87 11.34 0.37
C VAL A 58 1.76 12.02 1.42
N GLU A 59 1.11 12.58 2.42
CA GLU A 59 1.74 13.14 3.61
C GLU A 59 1.90 12.11 4.73
N LYS A 60 2.43 12.54 5.88
CA LYS A 60 2.65 11.66 7.03
C LYS A 60 1.30 11.20 7.59
N ASN A 61 1.11 9.89 7.75
CA ASN A 61 -0.11 9.31 8.31
C ASN A 61 -1.37 9.60 7.46
N THR A 62 -1.23 9.74 6.15
CA THR A 62 -2.35 9.85 5.23
C THR A 62 -2.47 8.62 4.34
N THR A 63 -3.65 8.48 3.73
CA THR A 63 -3.97 7.44 2.76
C THR A 63 -4.48 8.11 1.49
N VAL A 64 -3.97 7.69 0.34
CA VAL A 64 -4.33 8.20 -0.99
C VAL A 64 -4.82 7.04 -1.84
N SER A 65 -5.96 7.22 -2.49
CA SER A 65 -6.46 6.27 -3.48
C SER A 65 -5.79 6.52 -4.83
N LEU A 66 -5.28 5.46 -5.45
CA LEU A 66 -4.77 5.47 -6.82
C LEU A 66 -5.88 5.11 -7.81
N TRP A 67 -6.70 4.13 -7.45
CA TRP A 67 -7.78 3.62 -8.28
C TRP A 67 -8.92 3.10 -7.40
N LEU A 68 -9.98 3.88 -7.29
CA LEU A 68 -11.18 3.56 -6.50
C LEU A 68 -10.80 3.16 -5.06
N SER A 69 -11.40 2.10 -4.51
CA SER A 69 -10.96 1.51 -3.25
C SER A 69 -10.07 0.28 -3.46
N ASN A 70 -9.52 0.11 -4.67
CA ASN A 70 -8.85 -1.13 -5.07
C ASN A 70 -7.34 -0.98 -5.17
N ALA A 71 -6.80 0.20 -5.46
CA ALA A 71 -5.37 0.51 -5.31
C ALA A 71 -5.20 1.72 -4.39
N ILE A 72 -4.44 1.56 -3.31
CA ILE A 72 -4.29 2.58 -2.26
C ILE A 72 -2.85 2.64 -1.78
N VAL A 73 -2.35 3.84 -1.48
CA VAL A 73 -1.06 4.09 -0.81
C VAL A 73 -1.32 4.70 0.57
N SER A 74 -0.68 4.16 1.61
CA SER A 74 -0.81 4.63 2.99
C SER A 74 0.56 4.83 3.64
N ALA A 75 0.83 6.05 4.08
CA ALA A 75 2.08 6.38 4.75
C ALA A 75 1.97 6.16 6.27
N LEU A 76 2.93 5.45 6.87
CA LEU A 76 3.01 5.25 8.31
C LEU A 76 3.50 6.53 9.04
N PRO A 77 3.05 6.77 10.29
CA PRO A 77 3.42 7.95 11.08
C PRO A 77 4.93 8.13 11.19
N PHE A 78 5.46 9.32 10.87
CA PHE A 78 6.90 9.57 10.94
C PHE A 78 7.46 9.54 12.36
N LYS A 79 6.76 10.20 13.30
CA LYS A 79 7.16 10.32 14.70
C LYS A 79 6.76 9.07 15.46
N VAL A 80 7.71 8.52 16.22
CA VAL A 80 7.48 7.46 17.20
C VAL A 80 8.01 7.95 18.55
N SER A 81 7.30 7.67 19.64
CA SER A 81 7.82 7.92 20.98
C SER A 81 8.96 6.95 21.28
N ARG A 82 9.82 7.29 22.25
CA ARG A 82 10.91 6.43 22.73
C ARG A 82 10.46 5.05 23.23
N HIS A 83 9.17 4.88 23.55
CA HIS A 83 8.59 3.63 24.03
C HIS A 83 7.95 2.80 22.90
N ASN A 84 7.86 3.36 21.68
CA ASN A 84 7.26 2.67 20.54
C ASN A 84 8.33 1.98 19.68
N SER A 85 7.95 0.85 19.09
CA SER A 85 8.81 0.16 18.12
C SER A 85 9.06 1.03 16.87
N PRO A 86 10.31 1.15 16.40
CA PRO A 86 10.65 1.83 15.14
C PRO A 86 9.97 1.23 13.90
N GLY A 87 9.52 -0.02 13.99
CA GLY A 87 8.77 -0.73 12.95
C GLY A 87 7.30 -0.30 12.85
N ARG A 88 6.79 0.44 13.84
CA ARG A 88 5.40 0.96 13.87
C ARG A 88 4.31 -0.13 13.68
N PRO A 89 4.43 -1.32 14.30
CA PRO A 89 3.51 -2.44 14.06
C PRO A 89 2.06 -2.12 14.42
N HIS A 90 1.84 -1.30 15.47
CA HIS A 90 0.51 -0.84 15.83
C HIS A 90 -0.11 0.06 14.75
N ALA A 91 0.68 0.96 14.15
CA ALA A 91 0.18 1.82 13.06
C ALA A 91 -0.12 0.99 11.81
N LEU A 92 0.75 0.03 11.47
CA LEU A 92 0.51 -0.91 10.36
C LEU A 92 -0.81 -1.68 10.57
N SER A 93 -0.97 -2.31 11.73
CA SER A 93 -2.18 -3.09 12.06
C SER A 93 -3.43 -2.22 12.00
N ARG A 94 -3.36 -0.99 12.55
CA ARG A 94 -4.46 -0.02 12.47
C ARG A 94 -4.80 0.33 11.03
N THR A 95 -3.80 0.62 10.19
CA THR A 95 -4.02 0.98 8.77
C THR A 95 -4.69 -0.15 8.02
N VAL A 96 -4.22 -1.38 8.19
CA VAL A 96 -4.84 -2.58 7.57
C VAL A 96 -6.30 -2.74 8.00
N ASN A 97 -6.60 -2.57 9.30
CA ASN A 97 -7.97 -2.72 9.81
C ASN A 97 -8.91 -1.56 9.43
N THR A 98 -8.39 -0.35 9.24
CA THR A 98 -9.21 0.85 8.95
C THR A 98 -9.64 0.88 7.48
N LEU A 99 -8.78 0.40 6.59
CA LEU A 99 -9.10 0.24 5.19
C LEU A 99 -10.01 -0.98 5.08
N LYS A 100 -11.32 -0.76 5.06
CA LYS A 100 -12.30 -1.83 4.88
C LYS A 100 -11.88 -2.69 3.70
N LEU A 101 -11.49 -3.92 3.99
CA LEU A 101 -11.38 -4.96 3.00
C LEU A 101 -12.81 -5.18 2.53
N HIS A 102 -13.11 -4.83 1.28
CA HIS A 102 -14.30 -5.32 0.59
C HIS A 102 -14.28 -6.86 0.59
N ASP A 103 -15.41 -7.49 0.27
CA ASP A 103 -15.52 -8.96 0.22
C ASP A 103 -14.81 -9.53 -1.02
N HIS A 104 -13.50 -9.29 -1.11
CA HIS A 104 -12.60 -9.83 -2.13
C HIS A 104 -11.85 -11.03 -1.55
N PRO A 105 -11.66 -12.09 -2.36
CA PRO A 105 -11.03 -13.33 -1.90
C PRO A 105 -9.54 -13.16 -1.59
N GLU A 106 -8.88 -12.15 -2.16
CA GLU A 106 -7.43 -11.97 -2.06
C GLU A 106 -7.06 -10.50 -1.97
N TYR A 107 -6.03 -10.21 -1.16
CA TYR A 107 -5.46 -8.87 -0.98
C TYR A 107 -3.95 -8.91 -1.10
N ALA A 108 -3.39 -7.95 -1.82
CA ALA A 108 -1.96 -7.72 -1.85
C ALA A 108 -1.59 -6.54 -0.94
N PHE A 109 -0.62 -6.76 -0.04
CA PHE A 109 0.00 -5.71 0.76
C PHE A 109 1.47 -5.59 0.35
N ILE A 110 1.88 -4.38 -0.03
CA ILE A 110 3.21 -4.07 -0.55
C ILE A 110 3.86 -3.00 0.34
#